data_AF-A0A7S4S7V1-F1
#
_entry.id   AF-A0A7S4S7V1-F1
#
_cell.length_a   1.000
_cell.length_b   1.000
_cell.length_c   1.000
_cell.angle_alpha   90.00
_cell.angle_beta   90.00
_cell.angle_gamma   90.00
#
_symmetry.space_group_name_H-M   'P 1'
#
loop_
_entity.id
_entity.type
_entity.pdbx_description
1 polymer ?
#
loop_
_entity_poly.entity_id
_entity_poly.type
_entity_poly.pdbx_seq_one_letter_code
_entity_poly.pdbx_strand_id
1 'polypeptide(L)'
;AGEEDACRPRSPAALPPELRPRGADAELATGLLLHEVWEQAEFPLLSGFSRKLTEHGEQRRRVLLDMILVLCKWFPTDGIDRGQQLLEEVASGLQTGFGGTAARRLEDSNMHCRSSLCELHTLLRRQWYKLTERAPGRRALRIHWRRLESRWRLCGLRWDAWQRQHWQHCRSTFAGTRQLPCGVWVLMHRIFAQLVSVSFAWSTVVDVSAAASRAARGQPWKRLDSGFAVATTRSFLVEFLPCKVCVRHLLSVPFAPERVKTRRDAVLWLWRMHNDISRIIAEQPLQERAFGADPPFPPSHSWPPASLCPACVRAAAP
;
A
#
# COMPACT_ATOMS: atom_id res chain seq x y z
N ALA A 1 17.78 -54.74 4.06
CA ALA A 1 16.38 -54.52 3.68
C ALA A 1 15.70 -53.82 4.84
N GLY A 2 15.11 -52.64 4.74
CA GLY A 2 14.97 -51.72 3.62
C GLY A 2 14.81 -50.31 4.22
N GLU A 3 15.15 -49.35 3.38
CA GLU A 3 15.17 -47.91 3.53
C GLU A 3 13.78 -47.31 3.33
N GLU A 4 13.43 -46.29 4.13
CA GLU A 4 12.40 -45.24 3.92
C GLU A 4 12.38 -44.41 5.23
N ASP A 5 12.45 -43.07 5.30
CA ASP A 5 12.39 -42.02 4.31
C ASP A 5 12.90 -40.73 5.01
N ALA A 6 14.16 -40.32 4.75
CA ALA A 6 14.85 -39.25 5.47
C ALA A 6 14.82 -37.87 4.77
N CYS A 7 14.02 -37.71 3.70
CA CYS A 7 13.96 -36.48 2.91
C CYS A 7 12.55 -35.88 2.81
N ARG A 8 12.02 -35.39 3.94
CA ARG A 8 11.02 -34.30 3.92
C ARG A 8 11.53 -33.11 4.73
N PRO A 9 11.74 -31.92 4.12
CA PRO A 9 11.96 -30.73 4.92
C PRO A 9 10.70 -30.47 5.75
N ARG A 10 10.83 -30.56 7.08
CA ARG A 10 9.77 -30.10 7.99
C ARG A 10 9.59 -28.59 7.76
N SER A 11 8.44 -28.21 7.20
CA SER A 11 8.01 -26.81 7.17
C SER A 11 8.10 -26.24 8.58
N PRO A 12 8.71 -25.05 8.78
CA PRO A 12 8.65 -24.41 10.09
C PRO A 12 7.18 -24.17 10.42
N ALA A 13 6.75 -24.67 11.58
CA ALA A 13 5.38 -24.55 12.05
C ALA A 13 4.94 -23.09 11.94
N ALA A 14 3.87 -22.84 11.16
CA ALA A 14 3.28 -21.52 11.07
C ALA A 14 2.87 -21.09 12.49
N LEU A 15 3.26 -19.87 12.88
CA LEU A 15 2.76 -19.26 14.11
C LEU A 15 1.22 -19.36 14.12
N PRO A 16 0.61 -19.66 15.29
CA PRO A 16 -0.85 -19.67 15.44
C PRO A 16 -1.46 -18.40 14.84
N PRO A 17 -2.64 -18.47 14.20
CA PRO A 17 -3.28 -17.33 13.53
C PRO A 17 -3.37 -16.08 14.41
N GLU A 18 -3.53 -16.27 15.73
CA GLU A 18 -3.67 -15.22 16.75
C GLU A 18 -2.35 -14.49 17.07
N LEU A 19 -1.19 -15.05 16.69
CA LEU A 19 0.15 -14.51 16.96
C LEU A 19 0.81 -13.85 15.75
N ARG A 20 0.10 -13.70 14.62
CA ARG A 20 0.62 -12.99 13.44
C ARG A 20 0.31 -11.48 13.52
N PRO A 21 1.26 -10.60 13.12
CA PRO A 21 1.09 -9.15 13.19
C PRO A 21 -0.20 -8.65 12.52
N ARG A 22 -0.80 -7.61 13.09
CA ARG A 22 -1.86 -6.81 12.45
C ARG A 22 -1.25 -6.07 11.24
N GLY A 23 -1.01 -6.74 10.12
CA GLY A 23 -0.09 -6.22 9.09
C GLY A 23 -0.08 -7.01 7.80
N ALA A 24 -0.21 -8.34 7.96
CA ALA A 24 0.13 -9.32 6.95
C ALA A 24 -0.54 -9.09 5.58
N ASP A 25 -1.82 -8.75 5.53
CA ASP A 25 -2.52 -8.54 4.26
C ASP A 25 -2.04 -7.28 3.50
N ALA A 26 -1.76 -6.19 4.23
CA ALA A 26 -1.26 -4.94 3.62
C ALA A 26 0.18 -5.10 3.14
N GLU A 27 1.01 -5.79 3.92
CA GLU A 27 2.40 -6.13 3.58
C GLU A 27 2.47 -7.04 2.35
N LEU A 28 1.69 -8.12 2.33
CA LEU A 28 1.62 -9.05 1.21
C LEU A 28 1.11 -8.36 -0.06
N ALA A 29 0.07 -7.53 0.08
CA ALA A 29 -0.42 -6.71 -1.03
C ALA A 29 0.64 -5.74 -1.55
N THR A 30 1.46 -5.14 -0.69
CA THR A 30 2.54 -4.23 -1.12
C THR A 30 3.61 -4.96 -1.90
N GLY A 31 4.03 -6.14 -1.43
CA GLY A 31 5.02 -6.97 -2.12
C GLY A 31 4.54 -7.38 -3.51
N LEU A 32 3.32 -7.93 -3.59
CA LEU A 32 2.73 -8.36 -4.86
C LEU A 32 2.45 -7.18 -5.80
N LEU A 33 1.84 -6.10 -5.31
CA LEU A 33 1.53 -4.92 -6.12
C LEU A 33 2.79 -4.30 -6.73
N LEU A 34 3.87 -4.20 -5.97
CA LEU A 34 5.14 -3.69 -6.48
C LEU A 34 5.81 -4.71 -7.44
N HIS A 35 5.74 -6.00 -7.15
CA HIS A 35 6.28 -7.04 -8.04
C HIS A 35 5.61 -7.01 -9.41
N GLU A 36 4.29 -6.89 -9.46
CA GLU A 36 3.52 -6.70 -10.70
C GLU A 36 4.01 -5.48 -11.50
N VAL A 37 4.33 -4.38 -10.82
CA VAL A 37 4.94 -3.20 -11.47
C VAL A 37 6.32 -3.55 -12.04
N TRP A 38 7.18 -4.23 -11.30
CA TRP A 38 8.52 -4.57 -11.78
C TRP A 38 8.49 -5.46 -13.01
N GLU A 39 7.53 -6.37 -13.07
CA GLU A 39 7.38 -7.33 -14.15
C GLU A 39 6.73 -6.72 -15.39
N GLN A 40 5.68 -5.91 -15.22
CA GLN A 40 4.80 -5.51 -16.32
C GLN A 40 4.94 -4.04 -16.73
N ALA A 41 5.49 -3.17 -15.89
CA ALA A 41 5.50 -1.74 -16.18
C ALA A 41 6.50 -1.38 -17.28
N GLU A 42 5.98 -0.73 -18.32
CA GLU A 42 6.77 -0.11 -19.37
C GLU A 42 6.85 1.41 -19.19
N PHE A 43 8.02 1.97 -19.52
CA PHE A 43 8.30 3.40 -19.52
C PHE A 43 8.74 3.80 -20.94
N PRO A 44 7.84 4.36 -21.76
CA PRO A 44 8.12 4.60 -23.18
C PRO A 44 9.32 5.52 -23.42
N LEU A 45 10.05 5.23 -24.50
CA LEU A 45 11.26 5.96 -24.92
C LEU A 45 10.99 6.82 -26.15
N LEU A 46 11.69 7.96 -26.25
CA LEU A 46 11.60 8.83 -27.44
C LEU A 46 12.06 8.12 -28.71
N SER A 47 13.13 7.33 -28.62
CA SER A 47 13.68 6.58 -29.74
C SER A 47 14.25 5.23 -29.30
N GLY A 48 14.40 4.31 -30.25
CA GLY A 48 15.00 2.99 -30.00
C GLY A 48 16.49 3.04 -29.64
N PHE A 49 17.18 4.13 -29.98
CA PHE A 49 18.63 4.29 -29.75
C PHE A 49 18.94 5.06 -28.46
N SER A 50 18.03 5.94 -28.03
CA SER A 50 18.16 6.70 -26.78
C SER A 50 17.56 5.96 -25.59
N ARG A 51 18.06 6.22 -24.38
CA ARG A 51 17.41 5.83 -23.11
C ARG A 51 16.57 6.97 -22.52
N LYS A 52 16.38 8.06 -23.27
CA LYS A 52 15.54 9.20 -22.87
C LYS A 52 14.06 8.82 -22.98
N LEU A 53 13.35 8.95 -21.86
CA LEU A 53 11.91 8.68 -21.76
C LEU A 53 11.10 9.72 -22.54
N THR A 54 9.94 9.31 -23.04
CA THR A 54 8.92 10.25 -23.52
C THR A 54 8.35 11.05 -22.34
N GLU A 55 7.54 12.07 -22.62
CA GLU A 55 6.80 12.77 -21.57
C GLU A 55 5.93 11.82 -20.74
N HIS A 56 5.20 10.92 -21.40
CA HIS A 56 4.41 9.88 -20.74
C HIS A 56 5.28 8.90 -19.95
N GLY A 57 6.46 8.51 -20.47
CA GLY A 57 7.42 7.69 -19.74
C GLY A 57 7.93 8.35 -18.47
N GLU A 58 8.27 9.65 -18.53
CA GLU A 58 8.66 10.42 -17.33
C GLU A 58 7.49 10.60 -16.36
N GLN A 59 6.26 10.77 -16.85
CA GLN A 59 5.06 10.83 -16.01
C GLN A 59 4.85 9.51 -15.25
N ARG A 60 4.87 8.37 -15.94
CA ARG A 60 4.76 7.04 -15.31
C ARG A 60 5.85 6.85 -14.26
N ARG A 61 7.09 7.23 -14.58
CA ARG A 61 8.21 7.18 -13.63
C ARG A 61 7.96 8.06 -12.39
N ARG A 62 7.46 9.28 -12.56
CA ARG A 62 7.13 10.18 -11.43
C ARG A 62 6.04 9.58 -10.56
N VAL A 63 4.93 9.12 -11.14
CA VAL A 63 3.82 8.49 -10.41
C VAL A 63 4.30 7.29 -9.59
N LEU A 64 5.16 6.44 -10.17
CA LEU A 64 5.77 5.32 -9.45
C LEU A 64 6.60 5.79 -8.26
N LEU A 65 7.51 6.74 -8.46
CA LEU A 65 8.37 7.26 -7.38
C LEU A 65 7.54 7.94 -6.28
N ASP A 66 6.53 8.72 -6.66
CA ASP A 66 5.64 9.40 -5.73
C ASP A 66 4.83 8.39 -4.91
N MET A 67 4.34 7.31 -5.51
CA MET A 67 3.64 6.25 -4.76
C MET A 67 4.57 5.54 -3.78
N ILE A 68 5.81 5.23 -4.17
CA ILE A 68 6.78 4.63 -3.25
C ILE A 68 7.12 5.61 -2.13
N LEU A 69 7.12 6.92 -2.40
CA LEU A 69 7.27 7.95 -1.37
C LEU A 69 6.07 7.99 -0.41
N VAL A 70 4.83 7.87 -0.92
CA VAL A 70 3.61 7.73 -0.10
C VAL A 70 3.75 6.52 0.84
N LEU A 71 4.12 5.36 0.29
CA LEU A 71 4.38 4.14 1.07
C LEU A 71 5.50 4.39 2.10
N CYS A 72 6.65 4.93 1.72
CA CYS A 72 7.74 5.28 2.63
C CYS A 72 7.32 6.21 3.80
N LYS A 73 6.35 7.11 3.59
CA LYS A 73 5.94 8.07 4.63
C LYS A 73 4.87 7.53 5.56
N TRP A 74 3.90 6.80 5.02
CA TRP A 74 2.69 6.42 5.73
C TRP A 74 2.41 4.91 5.68
N PHE A 75 3.43 4.10 5.41
CA PHE A 75 3.28 2.65 5.50
C PHE A 75 2.80 2.26 6.88
N PRO A 76 1.80 1.36 6.98
CA PRO A 76 1.25 0.98 8.27
C PRO A 76 2.32 0.42 9.20
N THR A 77 2.62 1.14 10.29
CA THR A 77 3.33 0.55 11.43
C THR A 77 2.35 0.39 12.59
N ASP A 78 2.35 -0.78 13.24
CA ASP A 78 1.48 -1.04 14.41
C ASP A 78 1.82 -0.13 15.61
N GLY A 79 2.92 0.63 15.54
CA GLY A 79 3.39 1.52 16.60
C GLY A 79 2.66 2.88 16.70
N ILE A 80 1.89 3.30 15.68
CA ILE A 80 1.18 4.60 15.76
C ILE A 80 -0.09 4.50 16.62
N ASP A 81 -0.75 3.34 16.65
CA ASP A 81 -1.85 3.11 17.60
C ASP A 81 -1.31 3.07 19.03
N ARG A 82 -0.13 2.48 19.28
CA ARG A 82 0.47 2.49 20.63
C ARG A 82 0.81 3.87 21.15
N GLY A 83 1.29 4.80 20.32
CA GLY A 83 1.61 6.16 20.78
C GLY A 83 0.37 6.95 21.20
N GLN A 84 -0.73 6.77 20.48
CA GLN A 84 -2.01 7.43 20.78
C GLN A 84 -2.75 6.73 21.93
N GLN A 85 -2.67 5.40 21.98
CA GLN A 85 -3.21 4.55 23.04
C GLN A 85 -2.41 4.68 24.35
N LEU A 86 -1.08 4.85 24.31
CA LEU A 86 -0.25 5.19 25.47
C LEU A 86 -0.57 6.59 25.99
N LEU A 87 -0.86 7.56 25.12
CA LEU A 87 -1.30 8.89 25.56
C LEU A 87 -2.68 8.82 26.24
N GLU A 88 -3.59 7.98 25.75
CA GLU A 88 -4.90 7.72 26.38
C GLU A 88 -4.77 6.89 27.67
N GLU A 89 -3.88 5.89 27.73
CA GLU A 89 -3.60 5.05 28.91
C GLU A 89 -2.85 5.81 30.01
N VAL A 90 -1.93 6.70 29.63
CA VAL A 90 -1.28 7.65 30.54
C VAL A 90 -2.28 8.71 31.01
N ALA A 91 -3.18 9.17 30.14
CA ALA A 91 -4.28 10.05 30.53
C ALA A 91 -5.33 9.34 31.42
N SER A 92 -5.45 8.01 31.33
CA SER A 92 -6.39 7.19 32.11
C SER A 92 -5.75 6.47 33.32
N GLY A 93 -4.45 6.66 33.58
CA GLY A 93 -3.76 6.20 34.79
C GLY A 93 -3.59 4.68 34.97
N LEU A 94 -3.73 3.86 33.91
CA LEU A 94 -3.65 2.40 34.04
C LEU A 94 -2.26 1.88 33.67
N GLN A 95 -1.46 1.52 34.68
CA GLN A 95 -0.24 0.73 34.47
C GLN A 95 -0.60 -0.74 34.32
N THR A 96 -0.32 -1.34 33.16
CA THR A 96 -0.24 -2.81 33.06
C THR A 96 1.10 -3.24 32.49
N GLY A 97 1.88 -3.93 33.33
CA GLY A 97 3.03 -4.70 32.89
C GLY A 97 2.58 -6.07 32.41
N PHE A 98 2.95 -6.45 31.20
CA PHE A 98 3.39 -7.78 30.72
C PHE A 98 3.32 -7.81 29.17
N GLY A 99 4.39 -8.24 28.49
CA GLY A 99 4.39 -8.47 27.03
C GLY A 99 5.62 -8.02 26.22
N GLY A 100 6.76 -7.74 26.87
CA GLY A 100 7.87 -6.98 26.28
C GLY A 100 8.70 -7.62 25.16
N THR A 101 8.66 -8.94 24.92
CA THR A 101 9.59 -9.61 23.97
C THR A 101 8.97 -9.93 22.60
N ALA A 102 7.66 -10.19 22.54
CA ALA A 102 6.93 -10.35 21.28
C ALA A 102 6.57 -8.97 20.69
N ALA A 103 6.11 -8.04 21.53
CA ALA A 103 5.80 -6.67 21.13
C ALA A 103 7.05 -5.92 20.60
N ARG A 104 8.23 -6.10 21.21
CA ARG A 104 9.49 -5.54 20.69
C ARG A 104 9.85 -6.09 19.31
N ARG A 105 9.70 -7.40 19.07
CA ARG A 105 9.96 -8.01 17.74
C ARG A 105 8.98 -7.52 16.66
N LEU A 106 7.74 -7.22 17.03
CA LEU A 106 6.68 -6.66 16.16
C LEU A 106 6.88 -5.16 15.88
N GLU A 107 7.33 -4.39 16.87
CA GLU A 107 7.75 -2.98 16.71
C GLU A 107 8.97 -2.88 15.80
N ASP A 108 9.93 -3.79 15.94
CA ASP A 108 11.09 -3.88 15.07
C ASP A 108 10.65 -4.12 13.62
N SER A 109 9.91 -5.20 13.30
CA SER A 109 9.54 -5.55 11.91
C SER A 109 8.79 -4.44 11.14
N ASN A 110 7.97 -3.64 11.82
CA ASN A 110 7.18 -2.58 11.20
C ASN A 110 8.00 -1.32 10.86
N MET A 111 9.01 -0.97 11.69
CA MET A 111 10.00 0.05 11.30
C MET A 111 10.81 -0.39 10.08
N HIS A 112 11.06 -1.70 9.93
CA HIS A 112 11.78 -2.25 8.77
C HIS A 112 10.98 -2.11 7.47
N CYS A 113 9.65 -2.31 7.47
CA CYS A 113 8.82 -2.12 6.27
C CYS A 113 8.92 -0.71 5.72
N ARG A 114 8.64 0.29 6.57
CA ARG A 114 8.69 1.69 6.18
C ARG A 114 10.09 2.11 5.73
N SER A 115 11.13 1.74 6.49
CA SER A 115 12.52 2.02 6.15
C SER A 115 12.91 1.42 4.79
N SER A 116 12.53 0.15 4.55
CA SER A 116 12.80 -0.51 3.27
C SER A 116 12.15 0.19 2.08
N LEU A 117 10.95 0.74 2.24
CA LEU A 117 10.26 1.49 1.18
C LEU A 117 10.94 2.85 0.91
N CYS A 118 11.46 3.50 1.95
CA CYS A 118 12.27 4.72 1.79
C CYS A 118 13.61 4.45 1.09
N GLU A 119 14.24 3.31 1.38
CA GLU A 119 15.42 2.83 0.68
C GLU A 119 15.10 2.57 -0.80
N LEU A 120 14.00 1.87 -1.10
CA LEU A 120 13.54 1.61 -2.47
C LEU A 120 13.36 2.92 -3.25
N HIS A 121 12.66 3.90 -2.66
CA HIS A 121 12.48 5.21 -3.28
C HIS A 121 13.82 5.86 -3.63
N THR A 122 14.76 5.84 -2.68
CA THR A 122 16.11 6.41 -2.87
C THR A 122 16.88 5.65 -3.95
N LEU A 123 16.81 4.33 -3.95
CA LEU A 123 17.49 3.43 -4.88
C LEU A 123 17.00 3.67 -6.31
N LEU A 124 15.70 3.66 -6.56
CA LEU A 124 15.12 3.92 -7.89
C LEU A 124 15.36 5.35 -8.35
N ARG A 125 15.26 6.34 -7.45
CA ARG A 125 15.51 7.76 -7.80
C ARG A 125 16.96 7.98 -8.24
N ARG A 126 17.93 7.42 -7.51
CA ARG A 126 19.36 7.62 -7.77
C ARG A 126 19.92 6.72 -8.87
N GLN A 127 19.35 5.52 -9.04
CA GLN A 127 19.94 4.47 -9.88
C GLN A 127 19.02 3.96 -10.99
N TRP A 128 18.05 4.78 -11.41
CA TRP A 128 17.07 4.46 -12.45
C TRP A 128 17.67 3.73 -13.66
N TYR A 129 18.70 4.29 -14.30
CA TYR A 129 19.31 3.69 -15.49
C TYR A 129 20.09 2.39 -15.21
N LYS A 130 20.54 2.17 -13.97
CA LYS A 130 21.21 0.92 -13.56
C LYS A 130 20.22 -0.19 -13.23
N LEU A 131 18.99 0.18 -12.85
CA LEU A 131 17.92 -0.73 -12.42
C LEU A 131 16.83 -0.94 -13.49
N THR A 132 16.99 -0.31 -14.64
CA THR A 132 16.13 -0.49 -15.80
C THR A 132 16.91 -1.06 -16.96
N GLU A 133 16.20 -1.76 -17.84
CA GLU A 133 16.71 -2.31 -19.10
C GLU A 133 15.73 -2.01 -20.23
N ARG A 134 16.15 -2.20 -21.47
CA ARG A 134 15.24 -2.07 -22.62
C ARG A 134 14.26 -3.25 -22.62
N ALA A 135 12.98 -2.95 -22.83
CA ALA A 135 11.98 -3.98 -23.04
C ALA A 135 12.20 -4.66 -24.41
N PRO A 136 12.29 -6.01 -24.47
CA PRO A 136 12.51 -6.72 -25.72
C PRO A 136 11.41 -6.41 -26.76
N GLY A 137 11.81 -6.01 -27.97
CA GLY A 137 10.86 -5.73 -29.06
C GLY A 137 9.96 -4.51 -28.86
N ARG A 138 10.14 -3.74 -27.78
CA ARG A 138 9.30 -2.58 -27.43
C ARG A 138 10.16 -1.33 -27.26
N ARG A 139 9.63 -0.18 -27.65
CA ARG A 139 10.31 1.13 -27.47
C ARG A 139 10.07 1.66 -26.04
N ALA A 140 10.51 0.90 -25.05
CA ALA A 140 10.33 1.24 -23.64
C ALA A 140 11.50 0.75 -22.79
N LEU A 141 11.65 1.34 -21.61
CA LEU A 141 12.37 0.73 -20.51
C LEU A 141 11.41 -0.09 -19.65
N ARG A 142 11.91 -1.15 -19.05
CA ARG A 142 11.27 -1.87 -17.95
C ARG A 142 12.21 -1.95 -16.76
N ILE A 143 11.67 -2.24 -15.59
CA ILE A 143 12.49 -2.44 -14.39
C ILE A 143 13.12 -3.83 -14.46
N HIS A 144 14.42 -3.92 -14.22
CA HIS A 144 15.13 -5.18 -14.16
C HIS A 144 14.87 -5.81 -12.79
N TRP A 145 13.71 -6.46 -12.63
CA TRP A 145 13.20 -6.94 -11.33
C TRP A 145 14.23 -7.77 -10.55
N ARG A 146 14.92 -8.74 -11.19
CA ARG A 146 15.96 -9.58 -10.53
C ARG A 146 17.09 -8.76 -9.90
N ARG A 147 17.46 -7.64 -10.52
CA ARG A 147 18.52 -6.73 -10.04
C ARG A 147 18.02 -5.81 -8.95
N LEU A 148 16.75 -5.39 -9.03
CA LEU A 148 16.12 -4.60 -7.99
C LEU A 148 15.95 -5.43 -6.72
N GLU A 149 15.37 -6.61 -6.83
CA GLU A 149 15.05 -7.52 -5.73
C GLU A 149 16.28 -8.15 -5.06
N SER A 150 17.42 -8.21 -5.76
CA SER A 150 18.70 -8.61 -5.15
C SER A 150 19.30 -7.50 -4.26
N ARG A 151 18.88 -6.24 -4.47
CA ARG A 151 19.44 -5.06 -3.80
C ARG A 151 18.47 -4.40 -2.83
N TRP A 152 17.20 -4.78 -2.88
CA TRP A 152 16.16 -4.26 -2.02
C TRP A 152 15.25 -5.40 -1.56
N ARG A 153 14.83 -5.33 -0.30
CA ARG A 153 14.00 -6.32 0.38
C ARG A 153 12.86 -5.63 1.11
N LEU A 154 11.62 -5.94 0.73
CA LEU A 154 10.45 -5.43 1.43
C LEU A 154 10.47 -5.93 2.89
N CYS A 155 10.36 -4.99 3.84
CA CYS A 155 10.39 -5.27 5.28
C CYS A 155 11.66 -6.00 5.75
N GLY A 156 12.76 -5.94 4.97
CA GLY A 156 13.98 -6.70 5.25
C GLY A 156 13.87 -8.21 4.99
N LEU A 157 12.70 -8.69 4.54
CA LEU A 157 12.46 -10.11 4.29
C LEU A 157 13.01 -10.55 2.94
N ARG A 158 13.47 -11.80 2.87
CA ARG A 158 13.86 -12.44 1.62
C ARG A 158 12.63 -12.72 0.75
N TRP A 159 12.79 -12.67 -0.58
CA TRP A 159 11.72 -12.96 -1.52
C TRP A 159 11.15 -14.38 -1.42
N ASP A 160 11.97 -15.39 -1.08
CA ASP A 160 11.47 -16.75 -0.80
C ASP A 160 10.62 -16.84 0.48
N ALA A 161 10.79 -15.90 1.42
CA ALA A 161 9.94 -15.83 2.61
C ALA A 161 8.53 -15.32 2.27
N TRP A 162 8.41 -14.42 1.29
CA TRP A 162 7.12 -13.91 0.82
C TRP A 162 6.26 -15.00 0.17
N GLN A 163 6.88 -15.99 -0.50
CA GLN A 163 6.16 -17.14 -1.07
C GLN A 163 5.46 -18.02 -0.01
N ARG A 164 5.93 -17.96 1.24
CA ARG A 164 5.35 -18.71 2.37
C ARG A 164 4.30 -17.91 3.15
N GLN A 165 4.09 -16.63 2.79
CA GLN A 165 3.05 -15.81 3.39
C GLN A 165 1.69 -16.16 2.79
N HIS A 166 0.66 -16.01 3.60
CA HIS A 166 -0.72 -16.27 3.18
C HIS A 166 -1.62 -15.14 3.63
N TRP A 167 -2.61 -14.87 2.79
CA TRP A 167 -3.71 -13.97 3.10
C TRP A 167 -4.42 -14.41 4.38
N GLN A 168 -4.71 -13.44 5.24
CA GLN A 168 -5.46 -13.61 6.48
C GLN A 168 -6.92 -13.24 6.20
N HIS A 169 -7.28 -11.97 6.39
CA HIS A 169 -8.65 -11.46 6.23
C HIS A 169 -9.05 -11.33 4.77
N CYS A 170 -8.06 -11.19 3.88
CA CYS A 170 -8.26 -11.17 2.44
C CYS A 170 -8.22 -12.54 1.78
N ARG A 171 -8.20 -13.63 2.57
CA ARG A 171 -8.24 -14.99 2.04
C ARG A 171 -9.54 -15.22 1.27
N SER A 172 -9.41 -15.79 0.08
CA SER A 172 -10.53 -16.16 -0.78
C SER A 172 -11.00 -17.58 -0.53
N THR A 173 -12.27 -17.87 -0.80
CA THR A 173 -12.75 -19.25 -0.93
C THR A 173 -12.53 -19.80 -2.34
N PHE A 174 -12.57 -18.95 -3.36
CA PHE A 174 -12.33 -19.32 -4.76
C PHE A 174 -11.09 -18.63 -5.34
N ALA A 175 -10.33 -19.34 -6.16
CA ALA A 175 -9.19 -18.79 -6.87
C ALA A 175 -9.61 -17.59 -7.74
N GLY A 176 -8.80 -16.51 -7.71
CA GLY A 176 -9.08 -15.29 -8.47
C GLY A 176 -9.96 -14.26 -7.75
N THR A 177 -10.53 -14.56 -6.58
CA THR A 177 -11.33 -13.60 -5.80
C THR A 177 -10.55 -13.00 -4.62
N ARG A 178 -11.03 -11.88 -4.05
CA ARG A 178 -10.50 -11.21 -2.84
C ARG A 178 -9.00 -10.90 -2.91
N GLN A 179 -8.15 -11.65 -2.22
CA GLN A 179 -6.68 -11.65 -2.26
C GLN A 179 -6.05 -10.29 -2.55
N LEU A 180 -5.31 -10.14 -3.65
CA LEU A 180 -4.58 -8.92 -3.99
C LEU A 180 -5.50 -7.70 -4.09
N PRO A 181 -6.63 -7.72 -4.82
CA PRO A 181 -7.59 -6.61 -4.79
C PRO A 181 -8.03 -6.21 -3.36
N CYS A 182 -8.38 -7.18 -2.51
CA CYS A 182 -8.75 -6.93 -1.12
C CYS A 182 -7.59 -6.32 -0.33
N GLY A 183 -6.39 -6.89 -0.45
CA GLY A 183 -5.20 -6.45 0.24
C GLY A 183 -4.75 -5.05 -0.17
N VAL A 184 -4.92 -4.69 -1.45
CA VAL A 184 -4.68 -3.32 -1.93
C VAL A 184 -5.65 -2.34 -1.27
N TRP A 185 -6.94 -2.67 -1.16
CA TRP A 185 -7.89 -1.84 -0.41
C TRP A 185 -7.47 -1.70 1.07
N VAL A 186 -7.12 -2.80 1.73
CA VAL A 186 -6.63 -2.77 3.13
C VAL A 186 -5.39 -1.88 3.25
N LEU A 187 -4.42 -2.03 2.36
CA LEU A 187 -3.21 -1.20 2.31
C LEU A 187 -3.56 0.29 2.22
N MET A 188 -4.40 0.69 1.25
CA MET A 188 -4.74 2.10 1.05
C MET A 188 -5.52 2.68 2.24
N HIS A 189 -6.47 1.92 2.80
CA HIS A 189 -7.22 2.36 3.98
C HIS A 189 -6.31 2.59 5.17
N ARG A 190 -5.32 1.72 5.37
CA ARG A 190 -4.34 1.90 6.46
C ARG A 190 -3.39 3.06 6.21
N ILE A 191 -2.91 3.27 4.98
CA ILE A 191 -2.08 4.44 4.61
C ILE A 191 -2.84 5.72 4.95
N PHE A 192 -4.12 5.83 4.56
CA PHE A 192 -4.88 7.05 4.81
C PHE A 192 -5.29 7.22 6.26
N ALA A 193 -5.52 6.12 6.98
CA ALA A 193 -5.66 6.15 8.42
C ALA A 193 -4.37 6.66 9.11
N GLN A 194 -3.18 6.47 8.52
CA GLN A 194 -1.92 6.95 9.08
C GLN A 194 -1.46 8.32 8.55
N LEU A 195 -2.26 9.00 7.72
CA LEU A 195 -1.95 10.36 7.27
C LEU A 195 -1.94 11.32 8.46
N VAL A 196 -0.79 11.49 9.09
CA VAL A 196 -0.54 12.57 10.03
C VAL A 196 -0.08 13.79 9.25
N SER A 197 -0.62 14.95 9.58
CA SER A 197 -0.12 16.22 9.07
C SER A 197 1.35 16.33 9.45
N VAL A 198 2.24 16.30 8.46
CA VAL A 198 3.70 16.41 8.65
C VAL A 198 4.09 17.74 9.33
N SER A 199 3.13 18.64 9.56
CA SER A 199 3.28 19.90 10.28
C SER A 199 3.68 19.76 11.75
N PHE A 200 3.38 18.66 12.46
CA PHE A 200 3.66 18.59 13.90
C PHE A 200 4.95 17.83 14.25
N ALA A 201 5.31 16.77 13.51
CA ALA A 201 6.42 15.90 13.88
C ALA A 201 7.79 16.32 13.32
N TRP A 202 7.84 17.19 12.31
CA TRP A 202 9.12 17.69 11.76
C TRP A 202 9.51 19.08 12.34
N SER A 203 8.58 19.78 12.98
CA SER A 203 8.85 21.11 13.58
C SER A 203 9.78 21.05 14.78
N THR A 204 9.90 19.92 15.46
CA THR A 204 10.74 19.77 16.67
C THR A 204 12.17 19.32 16.39
N VAL A 205 12.53 19.02 15.13
CA VAL A 205 13.87 18.50 14.75
C VAL A 205 14.66 19.38 13.79
N VAL A 206 14.11 20.51 13.32
CA VAL A 206 14.87 21.49 12.51
C VAL A 206 14.56 22.91 12.95
N ASP A 207 15.12 23.26 14.10
CA ASP A 207 15.33 24.64 14.51
C ASP A 207 16.71 25.12 14.05
N VAL A 208 16.94 25.08 12.73
CA VAL A 208 18.17 25.65 12.14
C VAL A 208 17.82 26.72 11.11
N SER A 209 17.73 27.94 11.64
CA SER A 209 17.98 29.23 11.00
C SER A 209 16.96 29.79 9.99
N ALA A 210 16.53 31.02 10.29
CA ALA A 210 15.70 31.92 9.48
C ALA A 210 16.25 32.25 8.07
N ALA A 211 17.43 31.74 7.71
CA ALA A 211 18.01 31.85 6.36
C ALA A 211 17.36 30.88 5.35
N ALA A 212 16.75 29.78 5.81
CA ALA A 212 16.08 28.79 4.94
C ALA A 212 14.77 29.30 4.30
N SER A 213 14.18 30.37 4.85
CA SER A 213 12.88 30.90 4.40
C SER A 213 12.91 31.53 2.99
N ARG A 214 14.08 31.98 2.50
CA ARG A 214 14.21 32.53 1.15
C ARG A 214 14.50 31.47 0.08
N ALA A 215 15.11 30.34 0.44
CA ALA A 215 15.33 29.19 -0.45
C ALA A 215 14.09 28.29 -0.62
N ALA A 216 13.00 28.60 0.10
CA ALA A 216 11.82 27.74 0.19
C ALA A 216 10.75 27.98 -0.89
N ARG A 217 11.05 28.79 -1.91
CA ARG A 217 10.25 28.96 -3.15
C ARG A 217 10.78 27.98 -4.20
N GLY A 218 10.17 26.79 -4.29
CA GLY A 218 10.42 25.85 -5.39
C GLY A 218 10.73 24.40 -5.01
N GLN A 219 10.53 23.97 -3.76
CA GLN A 219 10.81 22.57 -3.39
C GLN A 219 9.56 21.66 -3.48
N PRO A 220 9.59 20.57 -4.28
CA PRO A 220 8.43 19.67 -4.53
C PRO A 220 7.86 18.98 -3.28
N TRP A 221 8.69 18.76 -2.26
CA TRP A 221 8.33 18.00 -1.04
C TRP A 221 7.57 18.81 0.03
N LYS A 222 7.28 20.10 -0.23
CA LYS A 222 6.37 20.89 0.62
C LYS A 222 4.88 20.48 0.50
N ARG A 223 4.53 19.58 -0.42
CA ARG A 223 3.16 19.10 -0.66
C ARG A 223 2.96 17.62 -0.35
N LEU A 224 3.65 17.06 0.64
CA LEU A 224 3.32 15.73 1.18
C LEU A 224 2.10 15.82 2.11
N ASP A 225 0.98 16.30 1.57
CA ASP A 225 -0.29 16.46 2.27
C ASP A 225 -1.31 15.36 1.90
N SER A 226 -2.50 15.42 2.50
CA SER A 226 -3.57 14.45 2.25
C SER A 226 -4.03 14.43 0.78
N GLY A 227 -4.06 15.60 0.12
CA GLY A 227 -4.44 15.72 -1.28
C GLY A 227 -3.42 15.07 -2.21
N PHE A 228 -2.12 15.26 -1.96
CA PHE A 228 -1.05 14.58 -2.67
C PHE A 228 -1.11 13.06 -2.52
N ALA A 229 -1.31 12.55 -1.29
CA ALA A 229 -1.40 11.11 -1.06
C ALA A 229 -2.57 10.48 -1.83
N VAL A 230 -3.74 11.13 -1.81
CA VAL A 230 -4.93 10.69 -2.55
C VAL A 230 -4.71 10.75 -4.07
N ALA A 231 -4.23 11.88 -4.60
CA ALA A 231 -4.00 12.04 -6.03
C ALA A 231 -2.93 11.07 -6.57
N THR A 232 -1.87 10.86 -5.80
CA THR A 232 -0.80 9.91 -6.14
C THR A 232 -1.33 8.48 -6.14
N THR A 233 -2.07 8.09 -5.11
CA THR A 233 -2.66 6.74 -5.01
C THR A 233 -3.59 6.47 -6.19
N ARG A 234 -4.48 7.42 -6.52
CA ARG A 234 -5.36 7.29 -7.69
C ARG A 234 -4.57 7.17 -9.00
N SER A 235 -3.59 8.05 -9.21
CA SER A 235 -2.77 8.04 -10.43
C SER A 235 -1.99 6.74 -10.57
N PHE A 236 -1.44 6.23 -9.47
CA PHE A 236 -0.73 4.95 -9.45
C PHE A 236 -1.65 3.79 -9.86
N LEU A 237 -2.86 3.72 -9.29
CA LEU A 237 -3.83 2.69 -9.65
C LEU A 237 -4.24 2.77 -11.12
N VAL A 238 -4.42 3.97 -11.68
CA VAL A 238 -4.73 4.15 -13.11
C VAL A 238 -3.58 3.68 -14.01
N GLU A 239 -2.34 4.02 -13.67
CA GLU A 239 -1.18 3.74 -14.51
C GLU A 239 -0.68 2.29 -14.43
N PHE A 240 -0.84 1.66 -13.27
CA PHE A 240 -0.13 0.41 -12.95
C PHE A 240 -1.03 -0.77 -12.57
N LEU A 241 -2.33 -0.58 -12.31
CA LEU A 241 -3.19 -1.72 -12.05
C LEU A 241 -3.40 -2.53 -13.35
N PRO A 242 -3.10 -3.85 -13.36
CA PRO A 242 -3.23 -4.66 -14.57
C PRO A 242 -4.68 -4.79 -15.05
N CYS A 243 -5.62 -4.88 -14.11
CA CYS A 243 -7.04 -5.05 -14.38
C CYS A 243 -7.67 -3.78 -15.00
N LYS A 244 -7.80 -3.76 -16.34
CA LYS A 244 -8.37 -2.63 -17.07
C LYS A 244 -9.85 -2.38 -16.74
N VAL A 245 -10.61 -3.42 -16.43
CA VAL A 245 -12.01 -3.28 -15.96
C VAL A 245 -12.05 -2.55 -14.61
N CYS A 246 -11.18 -2.92 -13.67
CA CYS A 246 -11.05 -2.27 -12.39
C CYS A 246 -10.68 -0.79 -12.54
N VAL A 247 -9.75 -0.45 -13.45
CA VAL A 247 -9.38 0.94 -13.76
C VAL A 247 -10.56 1.72 -14.35
N ARG A 248 -11.39 1.11 -15.22
CA ARG A 248 -12.60 1.77 -15.74
C ARG A 248 -13.57 2.14 -14.62
N HIS A 249 -13.80 1.25 -13.66
CA HIS A 249 -14.63 1.56 -12.49
C HIS A 249 -14.01 2.63 -11.59
N LEU A 250 -12.70 2.57 -11.37
CA LEU A 250 -11.96 3.59 -10.63
C LEU A 250 -12.13 4.98 -11.27
N LEU A 251 -12.10 5.05 -12.60
CA LEU A 251 -12.27 6.27 -13.37
C LEU A 251 -13.72 6.78 -13.41
N SER A 252 -14.73 5.90 -13.30
CA SER A 252 -16.14 6.31 -13.28
C SER A 252 -16.59 6.92 -11.95
N VAL A 253 -15.87 6.68 -10.86
CA VAL A 253 -16.16 7.32 -9.57
C VAL A 253 -15.68 8.78 -9.57
N PRO A 254 -16.50 9.75 -9.12
CA PRO A 254 -16.11 11.15 -9.02
C PRO A 254 -14.84 11.38 -8.20
N PHE A 255 -13.96 12.24 -8.72
CA PHE A 255 -12.69 12.58 -8.08
C PHE A 255 -12.48 14.09 -8.01
N ALA A 256 -12.38 14.62 -6.79
CA ALA A 256 -12.26 16.05 -6.48
C ALA A 256 -11.08 16.27 -5.49
N PRO A 257 -9.82 16.17 -5.96
CA PRO A 257 -8.64 16.23 -5.11
C PRO A 257 -8.53 17.52 -4.30
N GLU A 258 -9.03 18.63 -4.84
CA GLU A 258 -9.04 19.96 -4.21
C GLU A 258 -9.89 20.02 -2.92
N ARG A 259 -10.78 19.04 -2.73
CA ARG A 259 -11.59 18.90 -1.51
C ARG A 259 -10.88 18.10 -0.42
N VAL A 260 -9.76 17.46 -0.72
CA VAL A 260 -9.01 16.63 0.24
C VAL A 260 -7.96 17.49 0.93
N LYS A 261 -8.34 18.09 2.08
CA LYS A 261 -7.47 19.00 2.84
C LYS A 261 -6.93 18.37 4.12
N THR A 262 -7.65 17.40 4.67
CA THR A 262 -7.34 16.78 5.95
C THR A 262 -7.23 15.26 5.84
N ARG A 263 -6.64 14.63 6.86
CA ARG A 263 -6.67 13.16 7.05
C ARG A 263 -8.08 12.61 6.93
N ARG A 264 -9.05 13.27 7.59
CA ARG A 264 -10.47 12.86 7.58
C ARG A 264 -11.02 12.88 6.16
N ASP A 265 -10.71 13.91 5.38
CA ASP A 265 -11.17 13.99 3.99
C ASP A 265 -10.60 12.85 3.13
N ALA A 266 -9.32 12.51 3.31
CA ALA A 266 -8.68 11.41 2.58
C ALA A 266 -9.28 10.04 2.95
N VAL A 267 -9.48 9.77 4.24
CA VAL A 267 -10.14 8.54 4.72
C VAL A 267 -11.55 8.44 4.17
N LEU A 268 -12.35 9.51 4.26
CA LEU A 268 -13.73 9.52 3.76
C LEU A 268 -13.82 9.50 2.23
N TRP A 269 -12.82 10.03 1.52
CA TRP A 269 -12.73 9.90 0.07
C TRP A 269 -12.57 8.43 -0.34
N LEU A 270 -11.59 7.73 0.25
CA LEU A 270 -11.32 6.34 -0.08
C LEU A 270 -12.48 5.43 0.34
N TRP A 271 -13.09 5.69 1.50
CA TRP A 271 -14.27 4.98 1.98
C TRP A 271 -15.47 5.14 1.03
N ARG A 272 -15.77 6.36 0.56
CA ARG A 272 -16.83 6.58 -0.44
C ARG A 272 -16.53 5.87 -1.75
N MET A 273 -15.30 6.04 -2.26
CA MET A 273 -14.86 5.40 -3.49
C MET A 273 -14.99 3.88 -3.44
N HIS A 274 -14.63 3.26 -2.32
CA HIS A 274 -14.72 1.82 -2.14
C HIS A 274 -16.18 1.34 -2.11
N ASN A 275 -17.07 2.07 -1.45
CA ASN A 275 -18.51 1.76 -1.44
C ASN A 275 -19.14 1.96 -2.83
N ASP A 276 -18.77 3.01 -3.57
CA ASP A 276 -19.25 3.24 -4.93
C ASP A 276 -18.82 2.11 -5.88
N ILE A 277 -17.56 1.66 -5.80
CA ILE A 277 -17.07 0.52 -6.58
C ILE A 277 -17.78 -0.77 -6.16
N SER A 278 -18.00 -0.97 -4.86
CA SER A 278 -18.74 -2.13 -4.36
C SER A 278 -20.16 -2.17 -4.89
N ARG A 279 -20.82 -1.00 -5.01
CA ARG A 279 -22.14 -0.87 -5.65
C ARG A 279 -22.09 -1.23 -7.14
N ILE A 280 -21.13 -0.69 -7.89
CA ILE A 280 -20.95 -1.01 -9.31
C ILE A 280 -20.79 -2.52 -9.50
N ILE A 281 -19.93 -3.17 -8.72
CA ILE A 281 -19.72 -4.63 -8.80
C ILE A 281 -21.00 -5.37 -8.40
N ALA A 282 -21.69 -4.93 -7.35
CA ALA A 282 -22.97 -5.52 -6.91
C ALA A 282 -24.11 -5.37 -7.92
N GLU A 283 -23.99 -4.47 -8.91
CA GLU A 283 -24.99 -4.23 -9.96
C GLU A 283 -24.66 -4.99 -11.27
N GLN A 284 -23.42 -5.47 -11.47
CA GLN A 284 -22.99 -6.16 -12.71
C GLN A 284 -23.75 -7.46 -13.05
N PRO A 285 -23.79 -7.94 -14.31
CA PRO A 285 -24.33 -9.27 -14.61
C PRO A 285 -23.58 -10.39 -13.86
N LEU A 286 -24.25 -11.51 -13.57
CA LEU A 286 -23.67 -12.64 -12.81
C LEU A 286 -22.37 -13.16 -13.43
N GLN A 287 -22.28 -13.22 -14.76
CA GLN A 287 -21.11 -13.67 -15.50
C GLN A 287 -19.88 -12.76 -15.27
N GLU A 288 -20.10 -11.46 -15.11
CA GLU A 288 -19.03 -10.50 -14.78
C GLU A 288 -18.70 -10.55 -13.28
N ARG A 289 -19.71 -10.68 -12.41
CA ARG A 289 -19.52 -10.83 -10.96
C ARG A 289 -18.80 -12.12 -10.57
N ALA A 290 -18.97 -13.20 -11.33
CA ALA A 290 -18.38 -14.51 -11.01
C ALA A 290 -16.84 -14.49 -10.92
N PHE A 291 -16.18 -13.53 -11.57
CA PHE A 291 -14.72 -13.35 -11.50
C PHE A 291 -14.27 -12.38 -10.40
N GLY A 292 -15.19 -11.73 -9.69
CA GLY A 292 -14.89 -10.68 -8.70
C GLY A 292 -15.59 -10.83 -7.34
N ALA A 293 -16.66 -11.62 -7.24
CA ALA A 293 -17.43 -11.81 -6.03
C ALA A 293 -17.19 -13.20 -5.45
N ASP A 294 -16.67 -13.24 -4.22
CA ASP A 294 -16.56 -14.45 -3.43
C ASP A 294 -17.92 -14.67 -2.73
N PRO A 295 -18.68 -15.75 -2.99
CA PRO A 295 -20.06 -15.90 -2.52
C PRO A 295 -20.29 -15.69 -1.00
N PRO A 296 -19.39 -16.13 -0.09
CA PRO A 296 -19.50 -15.86 1.34
C PRO A 296 -19.18 -14.40 1.73
N PHE A 297 -18.65 -13.60 0.79
CA PHE A 297 -18.28 -12.20 0.98
C PHE A 297 -18.89 -11.32 -0.12
N PRO A 298 -20.23 -11.23 -0.20
CA PRO A 298 -20.89 -10.44 -1.22
C PRO A 298 -20.47 -8.95 -1.11
N PRO A 299 -20.23 -8.24 -2.23
CA PRO A 299 -19.91 -6.82 -2.19
C PRO A 299 -21.02 -6.04 -1.47
N SER A 300 -20.63 -5.29 -0.44
CA SER A 300 -21.55 -4.42 0.28
C SER A 300 -21.32 -2.97 -0.13
N HIS A 301 -22.36 -2.34 -0.67
CA HIS A 301 -22.35 -0.92 -1.04
C HIS A 301 -22.57 0.02 0.16
N SER A 302 -22.73 -0.54 1.37
CA SER A 302 -22.99 0.18 2.61
C SER A 302 -22.07 -0.33 3.74
N TRP A 303 -20.77 -0.43 3.47
CA TRP A 303 -19.78 -0.78 4.49
C TRP A 303 -19.43 0.47 5.33
N PRO A 304 -19.34 0.37 6.67
CA PRO A 304 -19.60 -0.81 7.48
C PRO A 304 -21.11 -1.08 7.62
N PRO A 305 -21.54 -2.36 7.67
CA PRO A 305 -22.94 -2.68 7.95
C PRO A 305 -23.32 -2.24 9.37
N ALA A 306 -24.62 -2.05 9.62
CA ALA A 306 -25.14 -1.67 10.94
C ALA A 306 -24.71 -2.65 12.05
N SER A 307 -24.55 -3.94 11.73
CA SER A 307 -24.06 -4.96 12.67
C SER A 307 -22.61 -4.73 13.13
N LEU A 308 -21.80 -4.03 12.33
CA LEU A 308 -20.41 -3.70 12.66
C LEU A 308 -20.28 -2.31 13.29
N CYS A 309 -21.08 -1.34 12.84
CA CYS A 309 -21.11 -0.01 13.42
C CYS A 309 -22.54 0.56 13.42
N PRO A 310 -23.35 0.29 14.46
CA PRO A 310 -24.71 0.83 14.56
C PRO A 310 -24.73 2.36 14.52
N ALA A 311 -23.75 3.01 15.16
CA ALA A 311 -23.62 4.46 15.20
C ALA A 311 -23.25 5.12 13.85
N CYS A 312 -22.80 4.33 12.87
CA CYS A 312 -22.42 4.83 11.55
C CYS A 312 -23.64 4.96 10.61
N VAL A 313 -24.76 4.33 10.95
CA VAL A 313 -25.99 4.35 10.14
C VAL A 313 -26.94 5.37 10.76
N ARG A 314 -27.52 6.25 9.94
CA ARG A 314 -28.60 7.12 10.42
C ARG A 314 -29.79 6.23 10.79
N ALA A 315 -30.37 6.45 11.98
CA ALA A 315 -31.66 5.86 12.29
C ALA A 315 -32.64 6.20 11.15
N ALA A 316 -33.42 5.22 10.69
CA ALA A 316 -34.49 5.49 9.74
C ALA A 316 -35.36 6.60 10.34
N ALA A 317 -35.54 7.70 9.60
CA ALA A 317 -36.51 8.71 10.01
C ALA A 317 -37.89 8.03 10.07
N PRO A 318 -38.68 8.27 11.14
CA PRO A 318 -39.99 7.64 11.32
C PRO A 318 -40.95 7.96 10.17
#